data_AF-A0A9P7D742-F1
#
_entry.id   AF-A0A9P7D742-F1
#
_cell.length_a   1.000
_cell.length_b   1.000
_cell.length_c   1.000
_cell.angle_alpha   90.00
_cell.angle_beta   90.00
_cell.angle_gamma   90.00
#
_symmetry.space_group_name_H-M   'P 1'
#
loop_
_entity.id
_entity.type
_entity.pdbx_description
1 polymer ?
#
loop_
_entity_poly.entity_id
_entity_poly.type
_entity_poly.pdbx_seq_one_letter_code
_entity_poly.pdbx_strand_id
1 'polypeptide(L)'
;DYFVYKQHCHKFMNQPCARAALLHGGLVWRLALHSLGFDVLPSVLDGISPEAVPFGLMLDINGQTYFDGELSEEKVDCMCGTYYVHTSKNVEIVSWWPRPQAWAASGLNMGFWSSQCEFWFQSCLDNIRQGVL
;
A
#
# COMPACT_ATOMS: atom_id res chain seq x y z
N ASP A 1 -13.51 -8.43 -7.24
CA ASP A 1 -13.93 -7.20 -7.95
C ASP A 1 -12.93 -6.09 -7.64
N TYR A 2 -12.32 -5.50 -8.68
CA TYR A 2 -11.31 -4.46 -8.54
C TYR A 2 -11.87 -3.13 -8.00
N PHE A 3 -13.16 -2.86 -8.17
CA PHE A 3 -13.81 -1.69 -7.59
C PHE A 3 -13.87 -1.78 -6.05
N VAL A 4 -14.19 -2.96 -5.52
CA VAL A 4 -14.19 -3.24 -4.08
C VAL A 4 -12.79 -3.10 -3.50
N TYR A 5 -11.77 -3.60 -4.20
CA TYR A 5 -10.36 -3.37 -3.84
C TYR A 5 -10.04 -1.87 -3.72
N LYS A 6 -10.41 -1.06 -4.72
CA LYS A 6 -10.17 0.39 -4.67
C LYS A 6 -10.87 1.07 -3.48
N GLN A 7 -12.08 0.65 -3.13
CA GLN A 7 -12.75 1.17 -1.93
C GLN A 7 -12.03 0.81 -0.64
N HIS A 8 -11.48 -0.41 -0.54
CA HIS A 8 -10.68 -0.83 0.61
C HIS A 8 -9.38 -0.04 0.72
N CYS A 9 -8.66 0.16 -0.39
CA CYS A 9 -7.48 1.02 -0.41
C CYS A 9 -7.82 2.45 0.01
N HIS A 10 -8.90 3.04 -0.51
CA HIS A 10 -9.30 4.40 -0.13
C HIS A 10 -9.65 4.51 1.37
N LYS A 11 -10.35 3.53 1.95
CA LYS A 11 -10.61 3.46 3.39
C LYS A 11 -9.34 3.30 4.21
N PHE A 12 -8.37 2.52 3.72
CA PHE A 12 -7.07 2.34 4.34
C PHE A 12 -6.24 3.63 4.32
N MET A 13 -6.25 4.37 3.22
CA MET A 13 -5.51 5.63 3.11
C MET A 13 -6.03 6.75 4.02
N ASN A 14 -7.25 6.61 4.55
CA ASN A 14 -7.80 7.50 5.59
C ASN A 14 -7.36 7.12 7.02
N GLN A 15 -6.55 6.07 7.20
CA GLN A 15 -6.02 5.65 8.49
C GLN A 15 -4.62 6.23 8.74
N PRO A 16 -4.21 6.45 10.00
CA PRO A 16 -2.87 6.94 10.35
C PRO A 16 -1.71 6.13 9.77
N CYS A 17 -1.92 4.84 9.50
CA CYS A 17 -0.93 3.94 8.90
C CYS A 17 -0.67 4.16 7.41
N ALA A 18 -1.45 5.03 6.74
CA ALA A 18 -1.20 5.47 5.37
C ALA A 18 0.20 6.10 5.22
N ARG A 19 0.66 6.79 6.27
CA ARG A 19 2.00 7.39 6.34
C ARG A 19 3.09 6.33 6.26
N ALA A 20 2.97 5.23 7.02
CA ALA A 20 3.91 4.12 6.95
C ALA A 20 3.95 3.49 5.55
N ALA A 21 2.81 3.39 4.85
CA ALA A 21 2.75 2.88 3.47
C ALA A 21 3.48 3.80 2.48
N LEU A 22 3.38 5.12 2.67
CA LEU A 22 4.12 6.11 1.88
C LEU A 22 5.64 6.10 2.18
N LEU A 23 6.04 5.71 3.39
CA LEU A 23 7.46 5.64 3.76
C LEU A 23 8.11 4.29 3.44
N HIS A 24 7.32 3.26 3.12
CA HIS A 24 7.79 1.88 2.89
C HIS A 24 8.62 1.72 1.59
N GLY A 25 8.53 2.67 0.66
CA GLY A 25 9.18 2.60 -0.65
C GLY A 25 8.64 1.49 -1.56
N GLY A 26 9.22 1.37 -2.75
CA GLY A 26 8.88 0.33 -3.73
C GLY A 26 7.40 0.32 -4.13
N LEU A 27 6.85 -0.89 -4.30
CA LEU A 27 5.49 -1.07 -4.79
C LEU A 27 4.42 -0.57 -3.80
N VAL A 28 4.64 -0.74 -2.50
CA VAL A 28 3.69 -0.30 -1.46
C VAL A 28 3.53 1.23 -1.49
N TRP A 29 4.64 1.97 -1.60
CA TRP A 29 4.61 3.43 -1.79
C TRP A 29 3.85 3.81 -3.06
N ARG A 30 4.12 3.13 -4.18
CA ARG A 30 3.46 3.46 -5.44
C ARG A 30 1.96 3.20 -5.42
N LEU A 31 1.52 2.15 -4.73
CA LEU A 31 0.10 1.81 -4.51
C LEU A 31 -0.59 2.81 -3.59
N ALA A 32 0.10 3.24 -2.53
CA ALA A 32 -0.38 4.30 -1.65
C ALA A 32 -0.59 5.61 -2.44
N LEU A 33 0.39 5.99 -3.26
CA LEU A 33 0.33 7.17 -4.12
C LEU A 33 -0.80 7.06 -5.16
N HIS A 34 -0.99 5.88 -5.76
CA HIS A 34 -2.09 5.64 -6.69
C HIS A 34 -3.47 5.81 -6.02
N SER A 35 -3.58 5.40 -4.76
CA SER A 35 -4.85 5.38 -4.02
C SER A 35 -5.23 6.74 -3.44
N LEU A 36 -4.26 7.55 -3.02
CA LEU A 36 -4.47 8.92 -2.52
C LEU A 36 -4.64 9.95 -3.64
N GLY A 37 -4.02 9.72 -4.80
CA GLY A 37 -3.81 10.76 -5.80
C GLY A 37 -2.62 11.66 -5.42
N PHE A 38 -1.97 12.25 -6.43
CA PHE A 38 -0.77 13.06 -6.24
C PHE A 38 -1.03 14.36 -5.46
N ASP A 39 -2.27 14.87 -5.50
CA ASP A 39 -2.64 16.16 -4.92
C ASP A 39 -2.65 16.18 -3.38
N VAL A 40 -2.76 15.01 -2.75
CA VAL A 40 -2.83 14.86 -1.28
C VAL A 40 -1.44 14.62 -0.67
N LEU A 41 -0.43 14.39 -1.53
CA LEU A 41 0.94 14.10 -1.10
C LEU A 41 1.55 15.23 -0.25
N PRO A 42 1.45 16.52 -0.61
CA PRO A 42 2.01 17.60 0.20
C PRO A 42 1.40 17.63 1.59
N SER A 43 0.07 17.50 1.74
CA SER A 43 -0.59 17.54 3.05
C SER A 43 -0.26 16.35 3.95
N VAL A 44 -0.09 15.15 3.38
CA VAL A 44 0.27 13.94 4.15
C VAL A 44 1.75 13.96 4.57
N LEU A 45 2.61 14.57 3.75
CA LEU A 45 4.02 14.80 4.07
C LEU A 45 4.20 15.99 5.02
N ASP A 46 3.44 17.08 4.86
CA ASP A 46 3.45 18.30 5.68
C ASP A 46 2.89 18.08 7.09
N GLY A 47 2.24 16.94 7.35
CA GLY A 47 1.96 16.45 8.71
C GLY A 47 3.21 16.20 9.56
N ILE A 48 4.42 16.45 9.04
CA ILE A 48 5.64 16.72 9.82
C ILE A 48 5.46 18.10 10.50
N SER A 49 4.68 18.16 11.58
CA SER A 49 4.78 19.28 12.54
C SER A 49 6.24 19.39 13.02
N PRO A 50 6.78 20.57 13.38
CA PRO A 50 8.08 20.68 14.06
C PRO A 50 8.17 19.89 15.38
N GLU A 51 7.03 19.44 15.89
CA GLU A 51 6.88 18.49 16.99
C GLU A 51 7.01 17.02 16.54
N ALA A 52 7.52 16.80 15.32
CA ALA A 52 7.57 15.53 14.59
C ALA A 52 7.90 14.38 15.53
N VAL A 53 6.88 13.59 15.79
CA VAL A 53 6.96 12.43 16.65
C VAL A 53 7.93 11.44 15.98
N PRO A 54 9.00 11.02 16.67
CA PRO A 54 9.94 10.04 16.13
C PRO A 54 9.21 8.75 15.76
N PHE A 55 9.71 8.10 14.72
CA PHE A 55 9.28 6.78 14.26
C PHE A 55 9.02 5.83 15.44
N GLY A 56 7.81 5.26 15.54
CA GLY A 56 7.46 4.27 16.57
C GLY A 56 6.71 4.79 17.82
N LEU A 57 6.03 5.94 17.77
CA LEU A 57 5.26 6.46 18.90
C LEU A 57 3.73 6.37 18.71
N MET A 58 3.03 6.22 19.83
CA MET A 58 1.57 6.23 19.95
C MET A 58 1.00 7.64 19.75
N LEU A 59 0.10 7.82 18.79
CA LEU A 59 -0.76 8.98 18.65
C LEU A 59 -2.02 8.76 19.48
N ASP A 60 -2.29 9.59 20.47
CA ASP A 60 -3.62 9.64 21.10
C ASP A 60 -4.44 10.74 20.42
N ILE A 61 -5.47 10.35 19.68
CA ILE A 61 -6.41 11.28 19.05
C ILE A 61 -7.79 10.98 19.64
N ASN A 62 -8.34 11.91 20.42
CA ASN A 62 -9.65 11.77 21.08
C ASN A 62 -9.80 10.53 21.98
N GLY A 63 -8.75 10.11 22.69
CA GLY A 63 -8.78 8.94 23.58
C GLY A 63 -8.67 7.61 22.83
N GLN A 64 -8.30 7.65 21.54
CA GLN A 64 -7.98 6.49 20.73
C GLN A 64 -6.48 6.48 20.46
N THR A 65 -5.81 5.43 20.92
CA THR A 65 -4.37 5.30 20.82
C THR A 65 -4.00 4.53 19.55
N TYR A 66 -3.36 5.23 18.61
CA TYR A 66 -2.91 4.73 17.33
C TYR A 66 -1.40 4.54 17.36
N PHE A 67 -0.91 3.32 17.20
CA PHE A 67 0.52 3.10 16.97
C PHE A 67 0.88 3.56 15.54
N ASP A 68 1.88 4.44 15.40
CA ASP A 68 2.66 4.57 14.16
C ASP A 68 3.59 3.34 14.02
N GLY A 69 2.96 2.17 14.03
CA GLY A 69 3.60 0.88 13.99
C GLY A 69 3.84 0.47 12.55
N GLU A 70 4.97 -0.19 12.37
CA GLU A 70 5.34 -1.05 11.24
C GLU A 70 4.14 -1.52 10.40
N LEU A 71 4.25 -1.46 9.08
CA LEU A 71 3.17 -1.88 8.19
C LEU A 71 2.90 -3.37 8.41
N SER A 72 1.88 -3.70 9.21
CA SER A 72 1.56 -5.09 9.51
C SER A 72 1.26 -5.87 8.24
N GLU A 73 1.48 -7.19 8.26
CA GLU A 73 1.25 -8.04 7.08
C GLU A 73 -0.19 -7.91 6.55
N GLU A 74 -1.19 -7.77 7.43
CA GLU A 74 -2.58 -7.50 7.03
C GLU A 74 -2.75 -6.20 6.25
N LYS A 75 -2.02 -5.15 6.61
CA LYS A 75 -2.06 -3.85 5.92
C LYS A 75 -1.35 -3.93 4.58
N VAL A 76 -0.22 -4.64 4.51
CA VAL A 76 0.47 -4.98 3.26
C VAL A 76 -0.48 -5.75 2.34
N ASP A 77 -1.15 -6.78 2.85
CA ASP A 77 -2.09 -7.61 2.12
C ASP A 77 -3.26 -6.78 1.59
N CYS A 78 -3.83 -5.90 2.41
CA CYS A 78 -4.87 -4.98 1.98
C CYS A 78 -4.41 -4.09 0.81
N MET A 79 -3.20 -3.51 0.90
CA MET A 79 -2.63 -2.67 -0.15
C MET A 79 -2.37 -3.44 -1.45
N CYS A 80 -1.85 -4.67 -1.33
CA CYS A 80 -1.62 -5.55 -2.47
C CYS A 80 -2.91 -6.13 -3.05
N GLY A 81 -4.06 -5.92 -2.38
CA GLY A 81 -5.34 -6.49 -2.76
C GLY A 81 -5.36 -8.00 -2.61
N THR A 82 -4.64 -8.53 -1.62
CA THR A 82 -4.64 -9.93 -1.25
C THR A 82 -5.99 -10.32 -0.67
N TYR A 83 -6.55 -11.42 -1.15
CA TYR A 83 -7.71 -12.08 -0.57
C TYR A 83 -7.49 -13.59 -0.51
N TYR A 84 -8.10 -14.20 0.48
CA TYR A 84 -7.98 -15.63 0.77
C TYR A 84 -9.18 -16.35 0.17
N VAL A 85 -8.93 -17.22 -0.81
CA VAL A 85 -9.93 -18.07 -1.44
C VAL A 85 -9.96 -19.40 -0.69
N HIS A 86 -10.98 -19.59 0.12
CA HIS A 86 -11.22 -20.85 0.80
C HIS A 86 -11.86 -21.84 -0.17
N THR A 87 -11.09 -22.85 -0.56
CA THR A 87 -11.61 -24.03 -1.26
C THR A 87 -11.87 -25.14 -0.25
N SER A 88 -12.61 -26.18 -0.66
CA SER A 88 -12.93 -27.32 0.20
C SER A 88 -11.71 -28.12 0.69
N LYS A 89 -10.51 -27.85 0.15
CA LYS A 89 -9.28 -28.57 0.48
C LYS A 89 -8.12 -27.66 0.89
N ASN A 90 -8.05 -26.43 0.39
CA ASN A 90 -6.93 -25.51 0.60
C ASN A 90 -7.39 -24.05 0.70
N VAL A 91 -6.55 -23.21 1.31
CA VAL A 91 -6.66 -21.75 1.23
C VAL A 91 -5.69 -21.26 0.16
N GLU A 92 -6.20 -20.72 -0.93
CA GLU A 92 -5.40 -20.08 -1.95
C GLU A 92 -5.29 -18.58 -1.67
N ILE A 93 -4.08 -18.05 -1.73
CA ILE A 93 -3.82 -16.63 -1.53
C ILE A 93 -3.71 -15.99 -2.91
N VAL A 94 -4.61 -15.05 -3.22
CA VAL A 94 -4.66 -14.37 -4.51
C VAL A 94 -4.53 -12.86 -4.28
N SER A 95 -3.67 -12.18 -5.03
CA SER A 95 -3.44 -10.73 -4.90
C SER A 95 -3.51 -10.04 -6.26
N TRP A 96 -4.08 -8.84 -6.30
CA TRP A 96 -4.08 -7.99 -7.51
C TRP A 96 -2.68 -7.46 -7.85
N TRP A 97 -1.86 -7.25 -6.82
CA TRP A 97 -0.47 -6.80 -6.94
C TRP A 97 0.46 -7.79 -6.24
N PRO A 98 1.71 -7.94 -6.71
CA PRO A 98 2.68 -8.81 -6.05
C PRO A 98 2.97 -8.29 -4.64
N ARG A 99 3.02 -9.21 -3.67
CA ARG A 99 3.40 -8.89 -2.28
C ARG A 99 4.85 -8.39 -2.22
N PRO A 100 5.25 -7.60 -1.19
CA PRO A 100 6.58 -6.99 -1.13
C PRO A 100 7.74 -7.97 -1.27
N GLN A 101 7.60 -9.19 -0.76
CA GLN A 101 8.61 -10.26 -0.91
C GLN A 101 8.78 -10.68 -2.37
N ALA A 102 7.69 -10.83 -3.12
CA ALA A 102 7.72 -11.14 -4.55
C ALA A 102 8.26 -9.95 -5.36
N TRP A 103 7.88 -8.72 -5.00
CA TRP A 103 8.44 -7.51 -5.60
C TRP A 103 9.96 -7.41 -5.37
N ALA A 104 10.42 -7.69 -4.15
CA ALA A 104 11.84 -7.66 -3.81
C ALA A 104 12.67 -8.66 -4.63
N ALA A 105 12.10 -9.81 -4.97
CA ALA A 105 12.74 -10.83 -5.80
C ALA A 105 12.62 -10.59 -7.32
N SER A 106 11.84 -9.61 -7.78
CA SER A 106 11.51 -9.40 -9.20
C SER A 106 12.64 -8.84 -10.07
N GLY A 107 13.76 -8.42 -9.47
CA GLY A 107 14.82 -7.67 -10.16
C GLY A 107 14.48 -6.20 -10.44
N LEU A 108 13.21 -5.78 -10.29
CA LEU A 108 12.79 -4.37 -10.37
C LEU A 108 13.07 -3.59 -9.08
N ASN A 109 13.30 -4.29 -7.97
CA ASN A 109 13.62 -3.66 -6.68
C ASN A 109 15.10 -3.27 -6.60
N MET A 110 15.48 -2.18 -7.28
CA MET A 110 16.85 -1.62 -7.27
C MET A 110 17.10 -0.60 -6.15
N GLY A 111 16.22 -0.53 -5.14
CA GLY A 111 16.32 0.42 -4.02
C GLY A 111 15.72 1.81 -4.29
N PHE A 112 15.29 2.10 -5.51
CA PHE A 112 14.52 3.29 -5.87
C PHE A 112 13.47 2.97 -6.93
N TRP A 113 12.45 3.83 -7.06
CA TRP A 113 11.43 3.67 -8.10
C TRP A 113 11.94 4.16 -9.45
N SER A 114 12.35 3.22 -10.30
CA SER A 114 12.91 3.52 -11.63
C SER A 114 11.81 3.67 -12.70
N SER A 115 12.17 4.20 -13.88
CA SER A 115 11.27 4.27 -15.03
C SER A 115 10.74 2.90 -15.46
N GLN A 116 11.53 1.84 -15.27
CA GLN A 116 11.11 0.45 -15.55
C GLN A 116 10.06 -0.01 -14.54
N CYS A 117 10.19 0.37 -13.26
CA CYS A 117 9.17 0.09 -12.23
C CYS A 117 7.84 0.77 -12.59
N GLU A 118 7.88 2.03 -13.03
CA GLU A 118 6.67 2.75 -13.44
C GLU A 118 6.04 2.14 -14.70
N PHE A 119 6.85 1.78 -15.71
CA PHE A 119 6.35 1.13 -16.92
C PHE A 119 5.65 -0.19 -16.62
N TRP A 120 6.27 -1.03 -15.79
CA TRP A 120 5.67 -2.28 -15.34
C TRP A 120 4.36 -2.02 -14.56
N PHE A 121 4.35 -1.05 -13.65
CA PHE A 121 3.18 -0.73 -12.83
C PHE A 121 1.99 -0.30 -13.69
N GLN A 122 2.21 0.59 -14.65
CA GLN A 122 1.16 1.06 -15.57
C GLN A 122 0.66 -0.09 -16.46
N SER A 123 1.56 -0.94 -16.95
CA SER A 123 1.19 -2.11 -17.75
C SER A 123 0.31 -3.09 -16.95
N CYS A 124 0.69 -3.40 -15.70
CA CYS A 124 -0.13 -4.20 -14.80
C CYS A 124 -1.49 -3.53 -14.53
N LEU A 125 -1.51 -2.23 -14.28
CA LEU A 125 -2.74 -1.48 -14.04
C LEU A 125 -3.71 -1.55 -15.22
N ASP A 126 -3.19 -1.44 -16.44
CA ASP A 126 -4.00 -1.52 -17.65
C ASP A 126 -4.53 -2.94 -17.90
N ASN A 127 -3.72 -3.98 -17.65
CA ASN A 127 -4.18 -5.36 -17.69
C ASN A 127 -5.30 -5.62 -16.67
N ILE A 128 -5.16 -5.09 -15.44
CA ILE A 128 -6.19 -5.18 -14.40
C ILE A 128 -7.49 -4.50 -14.85
N ARG A 129 -7.40 -3.31 -15.45
CA ARG A 129 -8.57 -2.56 -15.96
C ARG A 129 -9.26 -3.26 -17.12
N GLN A 130 -8.50 -3.94 -17.96
CA GLN A 130 -9.00 -4.72 -19.09
C GLN A 130 -9.47 -6.12 -18.69
N GLY A 131 -9.21 -6.56 -17.45
CA GLY A 131 -9.61 -7.87 -16.93
C GLY A 131 -8.81 -9.04 -17.49
N VAL A 132 -7.54 -8.83 -17.87
CA VAL A 132 -6.68 -9.81 -18.56
C VAL A 132 -5.64 -10.46 -17.62
N LEU A 133 -5.92 -10.46 -16.32
CA LEU A 133 -5.04 -11.00 -15.28
C LEU A 133 -4.92 -12.52 -15.33
#